data_AF-A0A4Q5AEM6-F1
#
_entry.id   AF-A0A4Q5AEM6-F1
#
_cell.length_a   1.000
_cell.length_b   1.000
_cell.length_c   1.000
_cell.angle_alpha   90.00
_cell.angle_beta   90.00
_cell.angle_gamma   90.00
#
_symmetry.space_group_name_H-M   'P 1'
#
loop_
_entity.id
_entity.type
_entity.pdbx_description
1 polymer ?
#
loop_
_entity_poly.entity_id
_entity_poly.type
_entity_poly.pdbx_seq_one_letter_code
_entity_poly.pdbx_strand_id
1 'polypeptide(L)'
;MTEQSANNQKKLDVNSLFPSKGDPRRPPEWYGRALFYAVIAVYLGWFAFTSWGKITYIVFDIIIALFLALAVEPLVIRLINHGWKRAVASVTCLVGLLVIVVVLLGLFGNMFVQQLISMVRGLPDLYNQFAALIAEKTQFKLPEMNDLGGEIMKNVKGSWVTDFAGQAVSTTMGVLGQILNFTTAIMVAFYISIAGPKLRRSLCQWIAPHSQRRFLMVWTVVQDQISGFLFSRSILAAINAACTAVFLMIIKVPYWLPLALFCGVVSQFVPTLGTYIGGALPVMFAWGERGLGYGIGVVVFITVYQQIENLLLSPKISERTMDLNPCIAFLTVLLFGSLFGALGAFLALPITASIQVLLKVSMKRYPLVDMPLMNDPKPKKKSKMVEAADAINEHVIKPVSDRIPRQAKGSSGHVTFDDQIKELQHQVYDYPDDATQPVSEDSPTVAIPKNVFDAQHTLHGSGLDALRAQSADAAGAAHDEDGHPGASGEDSADAGKDSATDNPRSRWR
;
A
#
# COMPACT_ATOMS: atom_id res chain seq x y z
N MET A 1 -3.36 32.89 96.39
CA MET A 1 -2.85 34.17 95.85
C MET A 1 -1.46 33.86 95.33
N THR A 2 -1.09 33.98 94.07
CA THR A 2 -1.60 34.84 92.98
C THR A 2 -1.08 34.30 91.63
N GLU A 3 -1.96 34.37 90.62
CA GLU A 3 -1.71 34.58 89.18
C GLU A 3 -0.67 33.75 88.42
N GLN A 4 -1.23 32.78 87.67
CA GLN A 4 -0.82 32.47 86.31
C GLN A 4 -0.94 33.73 85.44
N SER A 5 0.15 34.18 84.82
CA SER A 5 0.10 35.07 83.67
C SER A 5 1.00 34.56 82.54
N ALA A 6 0.31 34.19 81.45
CA ALA A 6 0.70 34.28 80.05
C ALA A 6 2.13 33.84 79.65
N ASN A 7 2.23 32.62 79.11
CA ASN A 7 3.21 32.36 78.05
C ASN A 7 2.49 31.77 76.83
N ASN A 8 1.83 32.64 76.07
CA ASN A 8 1.19 32.32 74.80
C ASN A 8 2.24 32.37 73.67
N GLN A 9 3.13 31.39 73.63
CA GLN A 9 3.86 31.08 72.40
C GLN A 9 2.96 30.22 71.51
N LYS A 10 2.23 30.86 70.59
CA LYS A 10 1.70 30.21 69.39
C LYS A 10 2.87 29.64 68.59
N LYS A 11 3.33 28.44 68.94
CA LYS A 11 4.16 27.63 68.05
C LYS A 11 3.27 27.30 66.84
N LEU A 12 3.62 27.87 65.70
CA LEU A 12 3.08 27.47 64.40
C LEU A 12 3.34 25.98 64.26
N ASP A 13 2.28 25.19 64.39
CA ASP A 13 2.35 23.74 64.32
C ASP A 13 2.59 23.34 62.86
N VAL A 14 3.87 23.22 62.49
CA VAL A 14 4.31 22.84 61.14
C VAL A 14 3.79 21.46 60.73
N ASN A 15 3.37 20.63 61.68
CA ASN A 15 2.73 19.34 61.40
C ASN A 15 1.28 19.49 60.89
N SER A 16 0.65 20.65 61.07
CA SER A 16 -0.64 20.96 60.43
C SER A 16 -0.50 21.30 58.95
N LEU A 17 0.70 21.67 58.49
CA LEU A 17 1.00 22.03 57.10
C LEU A 17 1.43 20.82 56.25
N PHE A 18 1.94 19.75 56.86
CA PHE A 18 2.37 18.52 56.16
C PHE A 18 1.85 17.26 56.87
N PRO A 19 0.65 16.78 56.53
CA PRO A 19 0.04 15.59 57.12
C PRO A 19 0.88 14.32 56.99
N SER A 20 0.97 13.53 58.06
CA SER A 20 1.64 12.23 58.10
C SER A 20 0.96 11.18 57.19
N LYS A 21 1.69 10.13 56.80
CA LYS A 21 1.14 9.01 55.99
C LYS A 21 -0.09 8.41 56.69
N GLY A 22 -1.25 8.43 56.03
CA GLY A 22 -2.52 7.89 56.53
C GLY A 22 -3.58 8.93 56.93
N ASP A 23 -3.30 10.23 56.84
CA ASP A 23 -4.30 11.28 57.12
C ASP A 23 -5.34 11.41 55.99
N PRO A 24 -6.66 11.40 56.27
CA PRO A 24 -7.72 11.62 55.28
C PRO A 24 -7.66 12.95 54.53
N ARG A 25 -6.85 13.91 55.00
CA ARG A 25 -6.61 15.21 54.32
C ARG A 25 -5.61 15.11 53.17
N ARG A 26 -4.85 14.03 53.04
CA ARG A 26 -3.88 13.85 51.96
C ARG A 26 -4.57 13.23 50.73
N PRO A 27 -4.39 13.79 49.52
CA PRO A 27 -4.96 13.18 48.33
C PRO A 27 -4.39 11.76 48.14
N PRO A 28 -5.17 10.83 47.56
CA PRO A 28 -4.75 9.44 47.39
C PRO A 28 -3.43 9.34 46.62
N GLU A 29 -2.62 8.31 46.89
CA GLU A 29 -1.27 8.17 46.32
C GLU A 29 -1.23 8.09 44.78
N TRP A 30 -2.33 7.67 44.15
CA TRP A 30 -2.47 7.68 42.69
C TRP A 30 -2.65 9.08 42.11
N TYR A 31 -3.11 10.06 42.91
CA TYR A 31 -3.38 11.43 42.46
C TYR A 31 -2.10 12.14 42.01
N GLY A 32 -0.99 11.98 42.73
CA GLY A 32 0.30 12.55 42.34
C GLY A 32 0.83 11.96 41.03
N ARG A 33 0.69 10.65 40.82
CA ARG A 33 1.07 9.98 39.58
C ARG A 33 0.15 10.38 38.42
N ALA A 34 -1.15 10.46 38.67
CA ALA A 34 -2.14 10.88 37.69
C ALA A 34 -1.92 12.34 37.25
N LEU A 35 -1.63 13.24 38.19
CA LEU A 35 -1.31 14.64 37.90
C LEU A 35 -0.01 14.76 37.10
N PHE A 36 1.02 13.98 37.45
CA PHE A 36 2.26 13.92 36.68
C PHE A 36 2.03 13.42 35.24
N TYR A 37 1.26 12.34 35.07
CA TYR A 37 0.88 11.86 33.73
C TYR A 37 0.01 12.87 32.97
N ALA A 38 -0.89 13.60 33.65
CA ALA A 38 -1.70 14.64 33.04
C ALA A 38 -0.84 15.82 32.58
N VAL A 39 0.13 16.27 33.38
CA VAL A 39 1.08 17.33 33.00
C VAL A 39 1.95 16.90 31.82
N ILE A 40 2.44 15.66 31.81
CA ILE A 40 3.15 15.10 30.65
C ILE A 40 2.25 15.07 29.43
N ALA A 41 1.01 14.61 29.55
CA ALA A 41 0.07 14.53 28.43
C ALA A 41 -0.27 15.92 27.87
N VAL A 42 -0.47 16.92 28.74
CA VAL A 42 -0.73 18.32 28.35
C VAL A 42 0.51 18.93 27.68
N TYR A 43 1.70 18.70 28.23
CA TYR A 43 2.95 19.18 27.63
C TYR A 43 3.22 18.52 26.28
N LEU A 44 3.05 17.21 26.17
CA LEU A 44 3.16 16.48 24.90
C LEU A 44 2.11 16.95 23.89
N GLY A 45 0.87 17.20 24.33
CA GLY A 45 -0.20 17.74 23.49
C GLY A 45 0.12 19.14 22.98
N TRP A 46 0.58 20.03 23.86
CA TRP A 46 0.99 21.38 23.50
C TRP A 46 2.22 21.40 22.58
N PHE A 47 3.22 20.56 22.88
CA PHE A 47 4.42 20.40 22.06
C PHE A 47 4.08 19.83 20.68
N ALA A 48 3.21 18.81 20.60
CA ALA A 48 2.74 18.24 19.35
C ALA A 48 1.96 19.27 18.53
N PHE A 49 1.03 20.01 19.15
CA PHE A 49 0.24 21.04 18.47
C PHE A 49 1.11 22.18 17.92
N THR A 50 2.07 22.66 18.71
CA THR A 50 2.98 23.75 18.31
C THR A 50 4.01 23.29 17.27
N SER A 51 4.49 22.06 17.37
CA SER A 51 5.47 21.50 16.44
C SER A 51 4.85 20.99 15.14
N TRP A 52 3.53 20.76 15.13
CA TRP A 52 2.80 20.22 13.98
C TRP A 52 3.10 21.01 12.71
N GLY A 53 2.99 22.35 12.75
CA GLY A 53 3.26 23.20 11.57
C GLY A 53 4.67 23.07 11.00
N LYS A 54 5.68 22.76 11.83
CA LYS A 54 7.07 22.59 11.40
C LYS A 54 7.37 21.17 10.90
N ILE A 55 6.71 20.17 11.47
CA ILE A 55 6.90 18.76 11.15
C ILE A 55 6.01 18.31 9.99
N THR A 56 4.97 19.07 9.65
CA THR A 56 3.99 18.78 8.59
C THR A 56 4.67 18.42 7.26
N TYR A 57 5.70 19.17 6.85
CA TYR A 57 6.43 18.88 5.61
C TYR A 57 7.17 17.54 5.65
N ILE A 58 7.87 17.25 6.75
CA ILE A 58 8.59 15.98 6.93
C ILE A 58 7.60 14.80 6.96
N VAL A 59 6.46 14.96 7.62
CA VAL A 59 5.41 13.93 7.66
C VAL A 59 4.85 13.69 6.27
N PHE A 60 4.60 14.74 5.48
CA PHE A 60 4.15 14.59 4.10
C PHE A 60 5.19 13.89 3.23
N ASP A 61 6.47 14.23 3.34
CA ASP A 61 7.54 13.56 2.60
C ASP A 61 7.63 12.07 2.95
N ILE A 62 7.48 11.71 4.23
CA ILE A 62 7.45 10.32 4.68
C ILE A 62 6.22 9.59 4.14
N ILE A 63 5.05 10.22 4.14
CA ILE A 63 3.81 9.65 3.59
C ILE A 63 3.96 9.41 2.09
N ILE A 64 4.48 10.39 1.33
CA ILE A 64 4.72 10.26 -0.10
C ILE A 64 5.73 9.14 -0.36
N ALA A 65 6.82 9.08 0.40
CA ALA A 65 7.83 8.03 0.28
C ALA A 65 7.27 6.64 0.61
N LEU A 66 6.39 6.53 1.62
CA LEU A 66 5.68 5.30 1.95
C LEU A 66 4.78 4.85 0.79
N PHE A 67 4.03 5.78 0.19
CA PHE A 67 3.17 5.48 -0.96
C PHE A 67 3.97 5.09 -2.19
N LEU A 68 5.10 5.76 -2.43
CA LEU A 68 6.03 5.41 -3.51
C LEU A 68 6.58 3.99 -3.31
N ALA A 69 6.99 3.66 -2.08
CA ALA A 69 7.46 2.33 -1.72
C ALA A 69 6.36 1.27 -1.94
N LEU A 70 5.13 1.56 -1.53
CA LEU A 70 3.99 0.66 -1.72
C LEU A 70 3.60 0.50 -3.19
N ALA A 71 3.59 1.58 -3.98
CA ALA A 71 3.27 1.53 -5.40
C ALA A 71 4.28 0.69 -6.20
N VAL A 72 5.55 0.70 -5.77
CA VAL A 72 6.64 -0.05 -6.41
C VAL A 72 6.75 -1.49 -5.90
N GLU A 73 6.22 -1.80 -4.71
CA GLU A 73 6.28 -3.14 -4.09
C GLU A 73 5.85 -4.30 -5.02
N PRO A 74 4.77 -4.20 -5.85
CA PRO A 74 4.38 -5.29 -6.74
C PRO A 74 5.44 -5.60 -7.81
N LEU A 75 6.17 -4.58 -8.28
CA LEU A 75 7.31 -4.76 -9.17
C LEU A 75 8.48 -5.40 -8.43
N VAL A 76 8.77 -4.94 -7.21
CA VAL A 76 9.85 -5.49 -6.38
C VAL A 76 9.60 -6.97 -6.10
N ILE A 77 8.38 -7.37 -5.75
CA ILE A 77 8.02 -8.77 -5.53
C ILE A 77 8.19 -9.60 -6.81
N ARG A 78 7.81 -9.08 -7.98
CA ARG A 78 8.05 -9.78 -9.26
C ARG A 78 9.55 -10.02 -9.52
N LEU A 79 10.41 -9.04 -9.22
CA LEU A 79 11.87 -9.19 -9.35
C LEU A 79 12.42 -10.19 -8.32
N ILE A 80 11.93 -10.16 -7.08
CA ILE A 80 12.30 -11.13 -6.04
C ILE A 80 11.91 -12.55 -6.45
N ASN A 81 10.73 -12.74 -7.04
CA ASN A 81 10.29 -14.04 -7.56
C ASN A 81 11.16 -14.53 -8.74
N HIS A 82 11.87 -13.62 -9.42
CA HIS A 82 12.91 -13.91 -10.42
C HIS A 82 14.30 -14.15 -9.82
N GLY A 83 14.43 -14.22 -8.49
CA GLY A 83 15.68 -14.52 -7.78
C GLY A 83 16.49 -13.31 -7.31
N TRP A 84 15.98 -12.08 -7.45
CA TRP A 84 16.72 -10.88 -7.03
C TRP A 84 16.66 -10.70 -5.50
N LYS A 85 17.77 -10.27 -4.89
CA LYS A 85 17.77 -9.84 -3.48
C LYS A 85 16.87 -8.62 -3.31
N ARG A 86 16.08 -8.56 -2.22
CA ARG A 86 15.11 -7.46 -1.95
C ARG A 86 15.71 -6.06 -2.13
N ALA A 87 16.94 -5.86 -1.65
CA ALA A 87 17.62 -4.58 -1.77
C ALA A 87 17.87 -4.18 -3.23
N VAL A 88 18.38 -5.11 -4.05
CA VAL A 88 18.66 -4.86 -5.47
C VAL A 88 17.36 -4.64 -6.25
N ALA A 89 16.34 -5.45 -5.98
CA ALA A 89 15.02 -5.29 -6.60
C ALA A 89 14.41 -3.91 -6.29
N SER A 90 14.46 -3.47 -5.03
CA SER A 90 13.94 -2.16 -4.59
C SER A 90 14.70 -0.99 -5.22
N VAL A 91 16.05 -0.99 -5.18
CA VAL A 91 16.86 0.04 -5.86
C VAL A 91 16.51 0.11 -7.34
N THR A 92 16.46 -1.04 -8.01
CA THR A 92 16.27 -1.08 -9.47
C THR A 92 14.91 -0.50 -9.87
N CYS A 93 13.84 -0.83 -9.15
CA CYS A 93 12.53 -0.28 -9.46
C CYS A 93 12.43 1.23 -9.15
N LEU A 94 13.00 1.69 -8.03
CA LEU A 94 12.98 3.11 -7.66
C LEU A 94 13.88 3.97 -8.56
N VAL A 95 15.08 3.50 -8.89
CA VAL A 95 15.97 4.16 -9.85
C VAL A 95 15.36 4.13 -11.25
N GLY A 96 14.74 3.01 -11.66
CA GLY A 96 14.01 2.94 -12.92
C GLY A 96 12.89 3.98 -13.01
N LEU A 97 12.11 4.15 -11.93
CA LEU A 97 11.10 5.19 -11.84
C LEU A 97 11.71 6.59 -11.91
N LEU A 98 12.81 6.86 -11.19
CA LEU A 98 13.52 8.14 -11.25
C LEU A 98 14.01 8.44 -12.67
N VAL A 99 14.61 7.46 -13.36
CA VAL A 99 15.06 7.63 -14.74
C VAL A 99 13.90 7.98 -15.65
N ILE A 100 12.75 7.31 -15.52
CA ILE A 100 11.54 7.63 -16.30
C ILE A 100 11.09 9.07 -16.05
N VAL A 101 11.03 9.51 -14.79
CA VAL A 101 10.63 10.87 -14.41
C VAL A 101 11.62 11.90 -14.94
N VAL A 102 12.93 11.69 -14.77
CA VAL A 102 13.98 12.60 -15.24
C VAL A 102 13.97 12.68 -16.77
N VAL A 103 13.79 11.57 -17.48
CA VAL A 103 13.67 11.57 -18.95
C VAL A 103 12.41 12.32 -19.39
N LEU A 104 11.27 12.09 -18.76
CA LEU A 104 10.03 12.84 -19.06
C LEU A 104 10.18 14.34 -18.80
N LEU A 105 10.78 14.73 -17.67
CA LEU A 105 11.06 16.14 -17.36
C LEU A 105 12.12 16.75 -18.28
N GLY A 106 13.12 15.99 -18.71
CA GLY A 106 14.12 16.45 -19.67
C GLY A 106 13.53 16.70 -21.05
N LEU A 107 12.66 15.79 -21.52
CA LEU A 107 12.02 15.89 -22.84
C LEU A 107 10.89 16.92 -22.87
N PHE A 108 10.04 16.93 -21.83
CA PHE A 108 8.79 17.69 -21.82
C PHE A 108 8.70 18.75 -20.71
N GLY A 109 9.63 18.81 -19.76
CA GLY A 109 9.51 19.66 -18.57
C GLY A 109 9.44 21.15 -18.89
N ASN A 110 10.31 21.66 -19.77
CA ASN A 110 10.23 23.07 -20.20
C ASN A 110 8.90 23.37 -20.91
N MET A 111 8.48 22.48 -21.82
CA MET A 111 7.20 22.64 -22.53
C MET A 111 6.01 22.56 -21.58
N PHE A 112 6.03 21.64 -20.61
CA PHE A 112 5.02 21.52 -19.56
C PHE A 112 4.90 22.83 -18.81
N VAL A 113 6.00 23.35 -18.26
CA VAL A 113 6.01 24.61 -17.51
C VAL A 113 5.46 25.77 -18.34
N GLN A 114 5.91 25.91 -19.59
CA GLN A 114 5.41 26.96 -20.49
C GLN A 114 3.90 26.81 -20.76
N GLN A 115 3.43 25.59 -21.02
CA GLN A 115 2.01 25.30 -21.22
C GLN A 115 1.19 25.55 -19.96
N LEU A 116 1.70 25.22 -18.77
CA LEU A 116 1.06 25.51 -17.48
C LEU A 116 0.92 27.01 -17.27
N ILE A 117 2.00 27.77 -17.45
CA ILE A 117 1.98 29.23 -17.26
C ILE A 117 0.99 29.86 -18.24
N SER A 118 0.99 29.45 -19.51
CA SER A 118 0.05 29.96 -20.50
C SER A 118 -1.40 29.55 -20.19
N MET A 119 -1.63 28.32 -19.74
CA MET A 119 -2.95 27.86 -19.28
C MET A 119 -3.48 28.72 -18.13
N VAL A 120 -2.64 28.99 -17.12
CA VAL A 120 -3.02 29.84 -15.97
C VAL A 120 -3.27 31.29 -16.40
N ARG A 121 -2.47 31.82 -17.34
CA ARG A 121 -2.68 33.16 -17.92
C ARG A 121 -3.93 33.26 -18.79
N GLY A 122 -4.38 32.15 -19.39
CA GLY A 122 -5.59 32.08 -20.20
C GLY A 122 -6.88 31.84 -19.40
N LEU A 123 -6.78 31.44 -18.12
CA LEU A 123 -7.95 31.25 -17.24
C LEU A 123 -8.86 32.50 -17.12
N PRO A 124 -8.33 33.74 -17.00
CA PRO A 124 -9.15 34.95 -16.97
C PRO A 124 -10.01 35.12 -18.22
N ASP A 125 -9.42 34.91 -19.40
CA ASP A 125 -10.12 35.07 -20.67
C ASP A 125 -11.20 34.00 -20.85
N LEU A 126 -10.89 32.75 -20.48
CA LEU A 126 -11.86 31.65 -20.46
C LEU A 126 -13.06 31.98 -19.58
N TYR A 127 -12.82 32.49 -18.37
CA TYR A 127 -13.89 32.88 -17.47
C TYR A 127 -14.75 34.00 -18.02
N ASN A 128 -14.13 35.05 -18.59
CA ASN A 128 -14.86 36.16 -19.17
C ASN A 128 -15.77 35.70 -20.31
N GLN A 129 -15.29 34.76 -21.13
CA GLN A 129 -16.11 34.13 -22.19
C GLN A 129 -17.28 33.33 -21.61
N PHE A 130 -17.05 32.53 -20.56
CA PHE A 130 -18.11 31.80 -19.89
C PHE A 130 -19.12 32.73 -19.20
N ALA A 131 -18.65 33.79 -18.56
CA ALA A 131 -19.48 34.79 -17.91
C ALA A 131 -20.34 35.55 -18.92
N ALA A 132 -19.79 35.89 -20.08
CA ALA A 132 -20.53 36.50 -21.18
C ALA A 132 -21.64 35.58 -21.72
N LEU A 133 -21.33 34.29 -21.96
CA LEU A 133 -22.31 33.30 -22.42
C LEU A 133 -23.45 33.07 -21.40
N ILE A 134 -23.10 33.04 -20.12
CA ILE A 134 -24.09 32.87 -19.05
C ILE A 134 -24.94 34.13 -18.89
N ALA A 135 -24.35 35.33 -18.99
CA ALA A 135 -25.09 36.59 -18.98
C ALA A 135 -26.01 36.74 -20.21
N GLU A 136 -25.63 36.18 -21.37
CA GLU A 136 -26.44 36.17 -22.58
C GLU A 136 -27.63 35.21 -22.48
N LYS A 137 -27.45 34.04 -21.83
CA LYS A 137 -28.49 33.00 -21.75
C LYS A 137 -29.24 32.92 -20.43
N THR A 138 -28.83 33.66 -19.40
CA THR A 138 -29.41 33.59 -18.05
C THR A 138 -29.34 34.97 -17.39
N GLN A 139 -30.35 35.37 -16.61
CA GLN A 139 -30.31 36.62 -15.82
C GLN A 139 -29.33 36.56 -14.63
N PHE A 140 -28.52 35.50 -14.53
CA PHE A 140 -27.59 35.28 -13.44
C PHE A 140 -26.24 35.93 -13.80
N LYS A 141 -25.92 37.05 -13.16
CA LYS A 141 -24.57 37.64 -13.24
C LYS A 141 -23.63 36.84 -12.34
N LEU A 142 -22.61 36.25 -12.95
CA LEU A 142 -21.50 35.67 -12.21
C LEU A 142 -20.73 36.77 -11.43
N PRO A 143 -20.13 36.46 -10.27
CA PRO A 143 -19.33 37.41 -9.49
C PRO A 143 -18.17 37.98 -10.32
N GLU A 144 -17.76 39.24 -10.12
CA GLU A 144 -16.59 39.76 -10.84
C GLU A 144 -15.29 39.04 -10.42
N MET A 145 -14.46 38.68 -11.39
CA MET A 145 -13.28 37.82 -11.16
C MET A 145 -12.07 38.53 -10.50
N ASN A 146 -12.19 39.80 -10.12
CA ASN A 146 -11.07 40.51 -9.48
C ASN A 146 -10.60 39.84 -8.18
N ASP A 147 -11.48 39.17 -7.44
CA ASP A 147 -11.11 38.41 -6.25
C ASP A 147 -10.48 37.04 -6.59
N LEU A 148 -11.07 36.28 -7.52
CA LEU A 148 -10.63 34.92 -7.83
C LEU A 148 -9.35 34.87 -8.69
N GLY A 149 -9.28 35.70 -9.74
CA GLY A 149 -8.15 35.75 -10.66
C GLY A 149 -6.89 36.32 -10.00
N GLY A 150 -7.06 37.34 -9.15
CA GLY A 150 -5.99 37.92 -8.34
C GLY A 150 -5.44 36.92 -7.31
N GLU A 151 -6.31 36.18 -6.64
CA GLU A 151 -5.93 35.19 -5.63
C GLU A 151 -5.32 33.93 -6.24
N ILE A 152 -5.86 33.42 -7.36
CA ILE A 152 -5.26 32.30 -8.11
C ILE A 152 -3.89 32.71 -8.66
N MET A 153 -3.77 33.90 -9.28
CA MET A 153 -2.50 34.36 -9.84
C MET A 153 -1.46 34.65 -8.74
N LYS A 154 -1.88 35.20 -7.59
CA LYS A 154 -1.02 35.42 -6.42
C LYS A 154 -0.57 34.10 -5.79
N ASN A 155 -1.46 33.13 -5.66
CA ASN A 155 -1.12 31.79 -5.16
C ASN A 155 -0.24 31.04 -6.16
N VAL A 156 -0.42 31.16 -7.48
CA VAL A 156 0.45 30.52 -8.47
C VAL A 156 1.83 31.20 -8.57
N LYS A 157 1.88 32.54 -8.48
CA LYS A 157 3.13 33.32 -8.46
C LYS A 157 3.90 33.24 -7.13
N GLY A 158 3.23 32.89 -6.03
CA GLY A 158 3.85 32.62 -4.73
C GLY A 158 3.95 31.13 -4.40
N SER A 159 3.67 30.24 -5.37
CA SER A 159 3.61 28.79 -5.19
C SER A 159 4.89 28.13 -5.65
N TRP A 160 5.11 26.92 -5.09
CA TRP A 160 6.05 25.91 -5.54
C TRP A 160 6.20 25.81 -7.06
N VAL A 161 5.18 26.12 -7.88
CA VAL A 161 5.24 26.10 -9.35
C VAL A 161 6.17 27.18 -9.94
N THR A 162 6.11 28.41 -9.44
CA THR A 162 6.98 29.50 -9.93
C THR A 162 8.36 29.43 -9.30
N ASP A 163 8.50 28.89 -8.10
CA ASP A 163 9.80 28.54 -7.50
C ASP A 163 10.43 27.32 -8.20
N PHE A 164 9.66 26.28 -8.54
CA PHE A 164 10.15 25.14 -9.35
C PHE A 164 10.64 25.62 -10.70
N ALA A 165 9.82 26.40 -11.41
CA ALA A 165 10.14 26.85 -12.76
C ALA A 165 11.25 27.92 -12.77
N GLY A 166 11.15 28.92 -11.88
CA GLY A 166 12.09 30.03 -11.79
C GLY A 166 13.45 29.57 -11.28
N GLN A 167 13.50 28.73 -10.25
CA GLN A 167 14.74 28.33 -9.59
C GLN A 167 15.39 27.12 -10.25
N ALA A 168 14.62 26.15 -10.78
CA ALA A 168 15.19 25.01 -11.51
C ALA A 168 15.58 25.35 -12.96
N VAL A 169 14.96 26.35 -13.62
CA VAL A 169 15.36 26.68 -15.01
C VAL A 169 16.47 27.73 -15.05
N SER A 170 16.54 28.66 -14.09
CA SER A 170 17.49 29.79 -14.16
C SER A 170 18.82 29.58 -13.44
N THR A 171 18.92 28.63 -12.50
CA THR A 171 20.12 28.47 -11.67
C THR A 171 20.54 27.00 -11.56
N THR A 172 21.78 26.68 -11.93
CA THR A 172 22.37 25.33 -11.76
C THR A 172 22.23 24.82 -10.32
N MET A 173 22.33 25.70 -9.32
CA MET A 173 22.12 25.38 -7.90
C MET A 173 20.66 25.01 -7.57
N GLY A 174 19.66 25.59 -8.24
CA GLY A 174 18.25 25.25 -8.01
C GLY A 174 17.90 23.87 -8.56
N VAL A 175 18.43 23.51 -9.73
CA VAL A 175 18.35 22.13 -10.26
C VAL A 175 18.97 21.15 -9.28
N LEU A 176 20.18 21.44 -8.79
CA LEU A 176 20.90 20.58 -7.86
C LEU A 176 20.11 20.37 -6.56
N GLY A 177 19.54 21.44 -5.99
CA GLY A 177 18.71 21.38 -4.79
C GLY A 177 17.46 20.52 -4.98
N GLN A 178 16.79 20.63 -6.13
CA GLN A 178 15.61 19.80 -6.42
C GLN A 178 15.96 18.33 -6.65
N ILE A 179 17.06 18.05 -7.36
CA ILE A 179 17.58 16.68 -7.50
C ILE A 179 17.89 16.09 -6.13
N LEU A 180 18.51 16.85 -5.21
CA LEU A 180 18.78 16.40 -3.86
C LEU A 180 17.49 16.07 -3.10
N ASN A 181 16.47 16.94 -3.13
CA ASN A 181 15.17 16.68 -2.50
C ASN A 181 14.49 15.40 -3.04
N PHE A 182 14.43 15.24 -4.37
CA PHE A 182 13.90 14.03 -4.98
C PHE A 182 14.71 12.79 -4.61
N THR A 183 16.04 12.91 -4.59
CA THR A 183 16.93 11.82 -4.19
C THR A 183 16.69 11.43 -2.73
N THR A 184 16.51 12.39 -1.83
CA THR A 184 16.16 12.14 -0.43
C THR A 184 14.82 11.41 -0.32
N ALA A 185 13.77 11.87 -1.01
CA ALA A 185 12.46 11.20 -1.00
C ALA A 185 12.54 9.74 -1.47
N ILE A 186 13.31 9.49 -2.54
CA ILE A 186 13.55 8.13 -3.06
C ILE A 186 14.38 7.31 -2.10
N MET A 187 15.38 7.89 -1.46
CA MET A 187 16.19 7.21 -0.46
C MET A 187 15.34 6.79 0.73
N VAL A 188 14.43 7.64 1.20
CA VAL A 188 13.45 7.30 2.25
C VAL A 188 12.53 6.17 1.78
N ALA A 189 11.98 6.25 0.56
CA ALA A 189 11.13 5.20 -0.01
C ALA A 189 11.88 3.86 -0.11
N PHE A 190 13.15 3.91 -0.50
CA PHE A 190 14.05 2.76 -0.58
C PHE A 190 14.26 2.11 0.78
N TYR A 191 14.59 2.90 1.80
CA TYR A 191 14.75 2.38 3.17
C TYR A 191 13.46 1.76 3.69
N ILE A 192 12.31 2.39 3.46
CA ILE A 192 10.99 1.85 3.83
C ILE A 192 10.73 0.51 3.10
N SER A 193 10.97 0.46 1.79
CA SER A 193 10.77 -0.74 0.96
C SER A 193 11.68 -1.90 1.40
N ILE A 194 12.95 -1.67 1.72
CA ILE A 194 13.83 -2.71 2.27
C ILE A 194 13.42 -3.12 3.68
N ALA A 195 13.06 -2.15 4.53
CA ALA A 195 12.78 -2.38 5.94
C ALA A 195 11.51 -3.18 6.18
N GLY A 196 10.61 -3.31 5.20
CA GLY A 196 9.32 -4.03 5.33
C GLY A 196 9.35 -5.30 6.19
N PRO A 197 10.19 -6.32 5.90
CA PRO A 197 10.23 -7.57 6.66
C PRO A 197 10.78 -7.38 8.07
N LYS A 198 11.77 -6.49 8.24
CA LYS A 198 12.35 -6.18 9.55
C LYS A 198 11.34 -5.44 10.43
N LEU A 199 10.59 -4.50 9.84
CA LEU A 199 9.52 -3.75 10.50
C LEU A 199 8.39 -4.68 10.96
N ARG A 200 7.93 -5.58 10.07
CA ARG A 200 6.95 -6.62 10.43
C ARG A 200 7.42 -7.46 11.61
N ARG A 201 8.67 -7.94 11.59
CA ARG A 201 9.25 -8.74 12.69
C ARG A 201 9.35 -7.95 13.99
N SER A 202 9.79 -6.70 13.93
CA SER A 202 9.90 -5.83 15.11
C SER A 202 8.52 -5.57 15.75
N LEU A 203 7.48 -5.35 14.95
CA LEU A 203 6.12 -5.15 15.47
C LEU A 203 5.55 -6.44 16.10
N CYS A 204 5.85 -7.61 15.53
CA CYS A 204 5.44 -8.89 16.12
C CYS A 204 6.02 -9.12 17.52
N GLN A 205 7.18 -8.53 17.87
CA GLN A 205 7.77 -8.67 19.20
C GLN A 205 6.92 -8.02 20.31
N TRP A 206 6.03 -7.09 19.96
CA TRP A 206 5.15 -6.41 20.93
C TRP A 206 3.75 -7.04 20.99
N ILE A 207 3.50 -8.09 20.21
CA ILE A 207 2.20 -8.75 20.08
C ILE A 207 2.30 -10.16 20.67
N ALA A 208 1.26 -10.58 21.41
CA ALA A 208 1.17 -11.92 21.98
C ALA A 208 1.26 -13.03 20.90
N PRO A 209 1.93 -14.17 21.16
CA PRO A 209 2.20 -15.20 20.15
C PRO A 209 0.97 -15.70 19.39
N HIS A 210 -0.15 -15.93 20.09
CA HIS A 210 -1.40 -16.41 19.47
C HIS A 210 -1.99 -15.40 18.46
N SER A 211 -1.67 -14.11 18.60
CA SER A 211 -2.17 -13.03 17.73
C SER A 211 -1.19 -12.65 16.62
N GLN A 212 0.07 -13.11 16.67
CA GLN A 212 1.08 -12.78 15.66
C GLN A 212 0.71 -13.28 14.25
N ARG A 213 0.14 -14.48 14.13
CA ARG A 213 -0.30 -15.03 12.84
C ARG A 213 -1.42 -14.19 12.22
N ARG A 214 -2.40 -13.76 13.02
CA ARG A 214 -3.47 -12.85 12.59
C ARG A 214 -2.91 -11.50 12.16
N PHE A 215 -2.00 -10.92 12.94
CA PHE A 215 -1.36 -9.65 12.61
C PHE A 215 -0.58 -9.71 11.29
N LEU A 216 0.25 -10.75 11.09
CA LEU A 216 1.01 -10.91 9.85
C LEU A 216 0.12 -11.12 8.62
N MET A 217 -1.00 -11.81 8.80
CA MET A 217 -2.01 -11.95 7.75
C MET A 217 -2.63 -10.59 7.41
N VAL A 218 -3.17 -9.88 8.40
CA VAL A 218 -3.78 -8.54 8.20
C VAL A 218 -2.78 -7.61 7.54
N TRP A 219 -1.54 -7.58 8.03
CA TRP A 219 -0.48 -6.76 7.44
C TRP A 219 -0.28 -7.07 5.96
N THR A 220 -0.15 -8.36 5.62
CA THR A 220 0.14 -8.77 4.24
C THR A 220 -1.04 -8.45 3.32
N VAL A 221 -2.26 -8.75 3.76
CA VAL A 221 -3.49 -8.46 3.00
C VAL A 221 -3.67 -6.96 2.77
N VAL A 222 -3.49 -6.12 3.81
CA VAL A 222 -3.58 -4.66 3.69
C VAL A 222 -2.48 -4.13 2.77
N GLN A 223 -1.24 -4.60 2.93
CA GLN A 223 -0.13 -4.15 2.09
C GLN A 223 -0.36 -4.52 0.61
N ASP A 224 -0.78 -5.76 0.32
CA ASP A 224 -1.04 -6.23 -1.05
C ASP A 224 -2.21 -5.47 -1.68
N GLN A 225 -3.22 -5.13 -0.89
CA GLN A 225 -4.36 -4.35 -1.35
C GLN A 225 -3.98 -2.91 -1.70
N ILE A 226 -3.24 -2.22 -0.82
CA ILE A 226 -2.81 -0.83 -1.07
C ILE A 226 -1.82 -0.78 -2.22
N SER A 227 -0.81 -1.65 -2.22
CA SER A 227 0.21 -1.69 -3.26
C SER A 227 -0.39 -2.04 -4.64
N GLY A 228 -1.26 -3.05 -4.69
CA GLY A 228 -1.98 -3.43 -5.91
C GLY A 228 -2.89 -2.32 -6.42
N PHE A 229 -3.62 -1.62 -5.53
CA PHE A 229 -4.43 -0.46 -5.89
C PHE A 229 -3.58 0.67 -6.46
N LEU A 230 -2.55 1.12 -5.73
CA LEU A 230 -1.68 2.22 -6.16
C LEU A 230 -0.97 1.92 -7.49
N PHE A 231 -0.49 0.70 -7.65
CA PHE A 231 0.16 0.26 -8.89
C PHE A 231 -0.81 0.28 -10.07
N SER A 232 -2.00 -0.30 -9.91
CA SER A 232 -3.04 -0.35 -10.96
C SER A 232 -3.51 1.05 -11.34
N ARG A 233 -3.75 1.92 -10.34
CA ARG A 233 -4.13 3.33 -10.56
C ARG A 233 -3.01 4.12 -11.24
N SER A 234 -1.75 3.89 -10.89
CA SER A 234 -0.64 4.57 -11.56
C SER A 234 -0.54 4.18 -13.04
N ILE A 235 -0.74 2.92 -13.39
CA ILE A 235 -0.75 2.45 -14.79
C ILE A 235 -1.93 3.04 -15.56
N LEU A 236 -3.15 2.96 -15.01
CA LEU A 236 -4.34 3.51 -15.68
C LEU A 236 -4.21 5.03 -15.85
N ALA A 237 -3.69 5.75 -14.86
CA ALA A 237 -3.45 7.19 -14.95
C ALA A 237 -2.46 7.52 -16.08
N ALA A 238 -1.39 6.73 -16.22
CA ALA A 238 -0.41 6.91 -17.29
C ALA A 238 -1.02 6.64 -18.69
N ILE A 239 -1.82 5.58 -18.83
CA ILE A 239 -2.51 5.26 -20.08
C ILE A 239 -3.52 6.36 -20.42
N ASN A 240 -4.33 6.79 -19.45
CA ASN A 240 -5.30 7.87 -19.62
C ASN A 240 -4.62 9.18 -20.04
N ALA A 241 -3.56 9.57 -19.32
CA ALA A 241 -2.79 10.77 -19.66
C ALA A 241 -2.19 10.66 -21.06
N ALA A 242 -1.63 9.51 -21.45
CA ALA A 242 -1.09 9.32 -22.80
C ALA A 242 -2.17 9.41 -23.88
N CYS A 243 -3.29 8.69 -23.72
CA CYS A 243 -4.40 8.71 -24.67
C CYS A 243 -5.01 10.11 -24.80
N THR A 244 -5.23 10.80 -23.68
CA THR A 244 -5.75 12.17 -23.65
C THR A 244 -4.77 13.14 -24.28
N ALA A 245 -3.46 13.02 -24.02
CA ALA A 245 -2.43 13.86 -24.63
C ALA A 245 -2.41 13.73 -26.15
N VAL A 246 -2.42 12.48 -26.66
CA VAL A 246 -2.46 12.19 -28.10
C VAL A 246 -3.73 12.76 -28.73
N PHE A 247 -4.89 12.57 -28.10
CA PHE A 247 -6.14 13.10 -28.62
C PHE A 247 -6.14 14.63 -28.69
N LEU A 248 -5.79 15.31 -27.59
CA LEU A 248 -5.71 16.77 -27.54
C LEU A 248 -4.69 17.33 -28.55
N MET A 249 -3.58 16.61 -28.78
CA MET A 249 -2.60 16.98 -29.80
C MET A 249 -3.17 16.87 -31.23
N ILE A 250 -3.94 15.82 -31.54
CA ILE A 250 -4.58 15.63 -32.85
C ILE A 250 -5.58 16.76 -33.13
N ILE A 251 -6.43 17.06 -32.16
CA ILE A 251 -7.38 18.18 -32.27
C ILE A 251 -6.70 19.54 -32.04
N LYS A 252 -5.37 19.55 -31.81
CA LYS A 252 -4.49 20.71 -31.62
C LYS A 252 -4.92 21.67 -30.49
N VAL A 253 -5.63 21.18 -29.48
CA VAL A 253 -6.01 21.99 -28.31
C VAL A 253 -4.73 22.45 -27.59
N PRO A 254 -4.62 23.76 -27.25
CA PRO A 254 -3.46 24.24 -26.51
C PRO A 254 -3.38 23.58 -25.13
N TYR A 255 -2.19 23.57 -24.53
CA TYR A 255 -1.99 23.04 -23.17
C TYR A 255 -2.31 21.53 -23.04
N TRP A 256 -2.19 20.78 -24.13
CA TRP A 256 -2.50 19.34 -24.17
C TRP A 256 -1.76 18.53 -23.10
N LEU A 257 -0.52 18.91 -22.74
CA LEU A 257 0.29 18.16 -21.78
C LEU A 257 -0.19 18.34 -20.32
N PRO A 258 -0.31 19.57 -19.76
CA PRO A 258 -0.93 19.77 -18.45
C PRO A 258 -2.33 19.18 -18.35
N LEU A 259 -3.16 19.43 -19.36
CA LEU A 259 -4.56 19.01 -19.35
C LEU A 259 -4.68 17.49 -19.33
N ALA A 260 -3.85 16.79 -20.11
CA ALA A 260 -3.85 15.34 -20.13
C ALA A 260 -3.28 14.73 -18.85
N LEU A 261 -2.20 15.29 -18.28
CA LEU A 261 -1.65 14.83 -17.00
C LEU A 261 -2.66 15.05 -15.86
N PHE A 262 -3.30 16.21 -15.81
CA PHE A 262 -4.36 16.51 -14.85
C PHE A 262 -5.53 15.53 -15.01
N CYS A 263 -6.03 15.35 -16.23
CA CYS A 263 -7.12 14.42 -16.53
C CYS A 263 -6.77 12.99 -16.09
N GLY A 264 -5.61 12.47 -16.46
CA GLY A 264 -5.20 11.10 -16.11
C GLY A 264 -5.05 10.88 -14.61
N VAL A 265 -4.41 11.81 -13.88
CA VAL A 265 -4.20 11.67 -12.43
C VAL A 265 -5.52 11.84 -11.68
N VAL A 266 -6.28 12.90 -11.95
CA VAL A 266 -7.52 13.19 -11.23
C VAL A 266 -8.57 12.12 -11.52
N SER A 267 -8.67 11.65 -12.77
CA SER A 267 -9.60 10.59 -13.15
C SER A 267 -9.38 9.30 -12.37
N GLN A 268 -8.13 8.99 -12.03
CA GLN A 268 -7.78 7.69 -11.48
C GLN A 268 -7.67 7.65 -9.96
N PHE A 269 -7.31 8.77 -9.35
CA PHE A 269 -7.13 8.88 -7.90
C PHE A 269 -8.33 9.51 -7.18
N VAL A 270 -9.24 10.21 -7.89
CA VAL A 270 -10.49 10.72 -7.30
C VAL A 270 -11.65 9.77 -7.63
N PRO A 271 -12.23 9.06 -6.65
CA PRO A 271 -13.26 8.06 -6.91
C PRO A 271 -14.57 8.71 -7.34
N THR A 272 -15.30 8.06 -8.26
CA THR A 272 -16.64 8.43 -8.76
C THR A 272 -16.73 9.78 -9.50
N LEU A 273 -16.05 10.82 -9.02
CA LEU A 273 -16.03 12.16 -9.60
C LEU A 273 -14.79 12.45 -10.45
N GLY A 274 -13.75 11.62 -10.35
CA GLY A 274 -12.46 11.89 -10.98
C GLY A 274 -12.56 12.14 -12.47
N THR A 275 -13.24 11.27 -13.22
CA THR A 275 -13.38 11.45 -14.68
C THR A 275 -14.11 12.74 -15.03
N TYR A 276 -15.12 13.12 -14.23
CA TYR A 276 -15.89 14.33 -14.47
C TYR A 276 -15.07 15.59 -14.18
N ILE A 277 -14.37 15.63 -13.04
CA ILE A 277 -13.51 16.76 -12.66
C ILE A 277 -12.28 16.84 -13.57
N GLY A 278 -11.62 15.70 -13.79
CA GLY A 278 -10.43 15.57 -14.62
C GLY A 278 -10.71 15.91 -16.08
N GLY A 279 -11.88 15.52 -16.59
CA GLY A 279 -12.33 15.80 -17.94
C GLY A 279 -12.90 17.21 -18.15
N ALA A 280 -13.39 17.86 -17.09
CA ALA A 280 -13.98 19.20 -17.19
C ALA A 280 -12.98 20.23 -17.73
N LEU A 281 -11.75 20.26 -17.20
CA LEU A 281 -10.73 21.22 -17.66
C LEU A 281 -10.39 21.06 -19.15
N PRO A 282 -10.02 19.87 -19.66
CA PRO A 282 -9.82 19.66 -21.09
C PRO A 282 -11.00 20.08 -21.96
N VAL A 283 -12.23 19.78 -21.53
CA VAL A 283 -13.45 20.17 -22.25
C VAL A 283 -13.62 21.69 -22.29
N MET A 284 -13.42 22.37 -21.15
CA MET A 284 -13.54 23.82 -21.07
C MET A 284 -12.51 24.54 -21.94
N PHE A 285 -11.24 24.11 -21.89
CA PHE A 285 -10.19 24.69 -22.73
C PHE A 285 -10.40 24.40 -24.23
N ALA A 286 -10.84 23.19 -24.58
CA ALA A 286 -11.15 22.86 -25.97
C ALA A 286 -12.34 23.68 -26.50
N TRP A 287 -13.36 23.93 -25.67
CA TRP A 287 -14.48 24.77 -26.03
C TRP A 287 -14.07 26.24 -26.15
N GLY A 288 -13.41 26.81 -25.15
CA GLY A 288 -13.04 28.23 -25.15
C GLY A 288 -12.08 28.62 -26.27
N GLU A 289 -11.08 27.79 -26.56
CA GLU A 289 -10.01 28.14 -27.52
C GLU A 289 -10.36 27.77 -28.97
N ARG A 290 -11.23 26.78 -29.18
CA ARG A 290 -11.53 26.25 -30.54
C ARG A 290 -13.00 26.22 -30.91
N GLY A 291 -13.90 26.47 -29.96
CA GLY A 291 -15.34 26.45 -30.16
C GLY A 291 -16.02 25.15 -29.71
N LEU A 292 -17.34 25.20 -29.68
CA LEU A 292 -18.20 24.20 -29.05
C LEU A 292 -18.03 22.79 -29.63
N GLY A 293 -17.81 22.67 -30.94
CA GLY A 293 -17.60 21.37 -31.61
C GLY A 293 -16.39 20.60 -31.08
N TYR A 294 -15.31 21.29 -30.71
CA TYR A 294 -14.13 20.66 -30.12
C TYR A 294 -14.39 20.24 -28.67
N GLY A 295 -15.13 21.04 -27.90
CA GLY A 295 -15.60 20.67 -26.57
C GLY A 295 -16.41 19.38 -26.58
N ILE A 296 -17.40 19.27 -27.50
CA ILE A 296 -18.16 18.03 -27.70
C ILE A 296 -17.25 16.88 -28.10
N GLY A 297 -16.30 17.10 -29.01
CA GLY A 297 -15.33 16.09 -29.43
C GLY A 297 -14.53 15.51 -28.25
N VAL A 298 -14.10 16.36 -27.32
CA VAL A 298 -13.42 15.92 -26.09
C VAL A 298 -14.37 15.14 -25.17
N VAL A 299 -15.62 15.57 -25.00
CA VAL A 299 -16.62 14.83 -24.20
C VAL A 299 -16.87 13.42 -24.76
N VAL A 300 -17.05 13.32 -26.09
CA VAL A 300 -17.23 12.02 -26.76
C VAL A 300 -15.99 11.15 -26.57
N PHE A 301 -14.79 11.71 -26.76
CA PHE A 301 -13.54 10.98 -26.53
C PHE A 301 -13.44 10.45 -25.10
N ILE A 302 -13.65 11.30 -24.08
CA ILE A 302 -13.57 10.90 -22.68
C ILE A 302 -14.60 9.82 -22.37
N THR A 303 -15.81 9.93 -22.91
CA THR A 303 -16.88 8.94 -22.72
C THR A 303 -16.48 7.59 -23.32
N VAL A 304 -15.98 7.58 -24.55
CA VAL A 304 -15.52 6.35 -25.24
C VAL A 304 -14.32 5.75 -24.52
N TYR A 305 -13.34 6.57 -24.16
CA TYR A 305 -12.17 6.15 -23.39
C TYR A 305 -12.58 5.53 -22.05
N GLN A 306 -13.54 6.13 -21.33
CA GLN A 306 -14.03 5.57 -20.07
C GLN A 306 -14.70 4.20 -20.27
N GLN A 307 -15.42 3.97 -21.37
CA GLN A 307 -15.96 2.64 -21.66
C GLN A 307 -14.86 1.63 -21.95
N ILE A 308 -13.83 2.00 -22.73
CA ILE A 308 -12.67 1.15 -23.00
C ILE A 308 -11.94 0.83 -21.69
N GLU A 309 -11.75 1.82 -20.83
CA GLU A 309 -11.11 1.65 -19.54
C GLU A 309 -11.93 0.68 -18.67
N ASN A 310 -13.23 0.91 -18.52
CA ASN A 310 -14.10 0.09 -17.68
C ASN A 310 -14.24 -1.35 -18.18
N LEU A 311 -14.27 -1.57 -19.50
CA LEU A 311 -14.53 -2.89 -20.10
C LEU A 311 -13.25 -3.70 -20.37
N LEU A 312 -12.12 -3.06 -20.66
CA LEU A 312 -10.89 -3.74 -21.10
C LEU A 312 -9.70 -3.50 -20.17
N LEU A 313 -9.42 -2.26 -19.80
CA LEU A 313 -8.21 -1.92 -19.06
C LEU A 313 -8.32 -2.22 -17.58
N SER A 314 -9.40 -1.76 -16.95
CA SER A 314 -9.71 -1.96 -15.54
C SER A 314 -9.74 -3.44 -15.15
N PRO A 315 -10.50 -4.33 -15.84
CA PRO A 315 -10.49 -5.74 -15.46
C PRO A 315 -9.14 -6.39 -15.67
N LYS A 316 -8.31 -5.98 -16.64
CA LYS A 316 -7.00 -6.60 -16.90
C LYS A 316 -5.88 -6.11 -15.99
N ILE A 317 -5.96 -4.86 -15.53
CA ILE A 317 -4.90 -4.21 -14.75
C ILE A 317 -5.24 -4.24 -13.26
N SER A 318 -6.53 -4.13 -12.92
CA SER A 318 -7.04 -4.01 -11.55
C SER A 318 -7.51 -5.34 -10.96
N GLU A 319 -7.12 -6.51 -11.51
CA GLU A 319 -7.60 -7.86 -11.14
C GLU A 319 -7.55 -8.20 -9.63
N ARG A 320 -6.67 -7.55 -8.86
CA ARG A 320 -6.52 -7.75 -7.40
C ARG A 320 -6.98 -6.56 -6.56
N THR A 321 -7.90 -5.75 -7.07
CA THR A 321 -8.23 -4.48 -6.44
C THR A 321 -9.40 -4.60 -5.47
N MET A 322 -9.31 -3.74 -4.49
CA MET A 322 -10.19 -3.56 -3.36
C MET A 322 -11.68 -3.37 -3.71
N ASP A 323 -12.50 -4.32 -3.27
CA ASP A 323 -13.97 -4.22 -3.26
C ASP A 323 -14.44 -3.31 -2.12
N LEU A 324 -14.41 -2.00 -2.40
CA LEU A 324 -15.11 -1.01 -1.60
C LEU A 324 -16.50 -0.74 -2.14
N ASN A 325 -17.45 -0.58 -1.22
CA ASN A 325 -18.71 0.05 -1.54
C ASN A 325 -18.44 1.49 -2.04
N PRO A 326 -18.90 1.87 -3.25
CA PRO A 326 -18.67 3.20 -3.81
C PRO A 326 -19.15 4.35 -2.92
N CYS A 327 -20.23 4.14 -2.15
CA CYS A 327 -20.75 5.12 -1.20
C CYS A 327 -19.76 5.38 -0.06
N ILE A 328 -19.17 4.32 0.50
CA ILE A 328 -18.18 4.43 1.59
C ILE A 328 -16.91 5.10 1.07
N ALA A 329 -16.46 4.72 -0.13
CA ALA A 329 -15.32 5.34 -0.81
C ALA A 329 -15.54 6.85 -0.97
N PHE A 330 -16.70 7.26 -1.48
CA PHE A 330 -17.05 8.66 -1.69
C PHE A 330 -17.12 9.46 -0.39
N LEU A 331 -17.84 8.95 0.62
CA LEU A 331 -17.98 9.61 1.92
C LEU A 331 -16.64 9.74 2.65
N THR A 332 -15.78 8.73 2.55
CA THR A 332 -14.44 8.79 3.16
C THR A 332 -13.58 9.85 2.48
N VAL A 333 -13.61 9.95 1.16
CA VAL A 333 -12.87 10.98 0.42
C VAL A 333 -13.32 12.37 0.82
N LEU A 334 -14.62 12.60 0.98
CA LEU A 334 -15.14 13.88 1.49
C LEU A 334 -14.71 14.14 2.93
N LEU A 335 -14.79 13.13 3.81
CA LEU A 335 -14.41 13.25 5.21
C LEU A 335 -12.93 13.59 5.37
N PHE A 336 -12.03 12.78 4.82
CA PHE A 336 -10.59 13.01 4.92
C PHE A 336 -10.15 14.21 4.09
N GLY A 337 -10.83 14.50 2.97
CA GLY A 337 -10.62 15.70 2.17
C GLY A 337 -10.91 16.98 2.95
N SER A 338 -11.98 16.97 3.76
CA SER A 338 -12.32 18.10 4.64
C SER A 338 -11.34 18.24 5.81
N LEU A 339 -10.89 17.12 6.40
CA LEU A 339 -10.00 17.12 7.57
C LEU A 339 -8.53 17.45 7.24
N PHE A 340 -8.00 16.91 6.14
CA PHE A 340 -6.57 16.99 5.80
C PHE A 340 -6.33 17.55 4.39
N GLY A 341 -7.34 18.15 3.76
CA GLY A 341 -7.23 18.75 2.43
C GLY A 341 -7.04 17.72 1.30
N ALA A 342 -6.40 18.15 0.21
CA ALA A 342 -6.17 17.31 -0.98
C ALA A 342 -5.41 16.00 -0.66
N LEU A 343 -4.47 16.05 0.29
CA LEU A 343 -3.71 14.88 0.70
C LEU A 343 -4.59 13.90 1.48
N GLY A 344 -5.47 14.39 2.36
CA GLY A 344 -6.48 13.55 3.01
C GLY A 344 -7.40 12.85 2.03
N ALA A 345 -7.88 13.57 1.02
CA ALA A 345 -8.71 13.00 -0.03
C ALA A 345 -7.98 11.88 -0.80
N PHE A 346 -6.69 12.06 -1.11
CA PHE A 346 -5.85 11.05 -1.76
C PHE A 346 -5.62 9.81 -0.87
N LEU A 347 -5.37 10.03 0.42
CA LEU A 347 -5.14 8.95 1.39
C LEU A 347 -6.41 8.22 1.82
N ALA A 348 -7.59 8.80 1.57
CA ALA A 348 -8.86 8.29 2.05
C ALA A 348 -9.05 6.82 1.69
N LEU A 349 -8.84 6.46 0.42
CA LEU A 349 -9.06 5.09 -0.04
C LEU A 349 -8.15 4.06 0.65
N PRO A 350 -6.82 4.15 0.62
CA PRO A 350 -5.94 3.23 1.37
C PRO A 350 -6.25 3.15 2.87
N ILE A 351 -6.66 4.26 3.49
CA ILE A 351 -7.03 4.26 4.91
C ILE A 351 -8.33 3.48 5.11
N THR A 352 -9.37 3.72 4.29
CA THR A 352 -10.62 2.94 4.34
C THR A 352 -10.35 1.46 4.08
N ALA A 353 -9.45 1.13 3.15
CA ALA A 353 -8.99 -0.24 2.88
C ALA A 353 -8.56 -0.93 4.16
N SER A 354 -7.62 -0.29 4.83
CA SER A 354 -6.93 -0.81 5.99
C SER A 354 -7.92 -1.05 7.11
N ILE A 355 -8.82 -0.08 7.33
CA ILE A 355 -9.88 -0.18 8.32
C ILE A 355 -10.86 -1.31 7.96
N GLN A 356 -11.30 -1.42 6.70
CA GLN A 356 -12.24 -2.45 6.26
C GLN A 356 -11.65 -3.86 6.45
N VAL A 357 -10.38 -4.07 6.09
CA VAL A 357 -9.69 -5.35 6.29
C VAL A 357 -9.52 -5.66 7.78
N LEU A 358 -9.10 -4.67 8.57
CA LEU A 358 -8.96 -4.82 10.01
C LEU A 358 -10.30 -5.23 10.66
N LEU A 359 -11.40 -4.60 10.24
CA LEU A 359 -12.75 -4.93 10.68
C LEU A 359 -13.18 -6.33 10.20
N LYS A 360 -12.94 -6.69 8.93
CA LYS A 360 -13.26 -8.03 8.38
C LYS A 360 -12.53 -9.15 9.12
N VAL A 361 -11.28 -8.93 9.54
CA VAL A 361 -10.50 -9.93 10.28
C VAL A 361 -10.86 -9.96 11.76
N SER A 362 -11.20 -8.83 12.36
CA SER A 362 -11.55 -8.75 13.79
C SER A 362 -12.98 -9.21 14.08
N MET A 363 -13.92 -8.99 13.15
CA MET A 363 -15.32 -9.39 13.32
C MET A 363 -15.57 -10.81 12.83
N LYS A 364 -16.11 -11.66 13.71
CA LYS A 364 -16.56 -13.01 13.35
C LYS A 364 -17.76 -12.90 12.41
N ARG A 365 -17.62 -13.34 11.15
CA ARG A 365 -18.76 -13.47 10.23
C ARG A 365 -19.59 -14.68 10.66
N TYR A 366 -20.88 -14.46 10.88
CA TYR A 366 -21.84 -15.54 11.08
C TYR A 366 -22.40 -15.96 9.72
N PRO A 367 -22.62 -17.26 9.47
CA PRO A 367 -23.30 -17.71 8.26
C PRO A 367 -24.69 -17.07 8.21
N LEU A 368 -25.01 -16.43 7.08
CA LEU A 368 -26.34 -15.85 6.90
C LEU A 368 -27.37 -16.97 6.81
N VAL A 369 -28.50 -16.78 7.46
CA VAL A 369 -29.68 -17.64 7.27
C VAL A 369 -30.32 -17.22 5.95
N ASP A 370 -30.46 -18.16 5.01
CA ASP A 370 -31.13 -17.91 3.73
C ASP A 370 -32.64 -17.70 3.96
N MET A 371 -33.02 -16.44 4.19
CA MET A 371 -34.40 -16.03 4.40
C MET A 371 -34.98 -15.44 3.10
N PRO A 372 -36.20 -15.80 2.67
CA PRO A 372 -36.84 -15.19 1.50
C PRO A 372 -37.00 -13.67 1.60
N LEU A 373 -36.98 -13.13 2.83
CA LEU A 373 -37.06 -11.70 3.15
C LEU A 373 -35.77 -10.92 2.88
N MET A 374 -34.64 -11.62 2.68
CA MET A 374 -33.34 -11.00 2.41
C MET A 374 -33.13 -10.68 0.92
N ASN A 375 -33.94 -11.26 0.05
CA ASN A 375 -33.88 -11.06 -1.38
C ASN A 375 -35.08 -10.24 -1.86
N ASP A 376 -34.84 -9.31 -2.77
CA ASP A 376 -35.93 -8.58 -3.42
C ASP A 376 -36.86 -9.56 -4.16
N PRO A 377 -38.18 -9.27 -4.19
CA PRO A 377 -39.13 -10.10 -4.89
C PRO A 377 -38.75 -10.20 -6.37
N LYS A 378 -38.51 -11.43 -6.85
CA LYS A 378 -38.13 -11.66 -8.26
C LYS A 378 -39.23 -11.10 -9.17
N PRO A 379 -38.90 -10.21 -10.12
CA PRO A 379 -39.90 -9.61 -11.01
C PRO A 379 -40.54 -10.70 -11.87
N LYS A 380 -41.88 -10.71 -11.93
CA LYS A 380 -42.64 -11.71 -12.72
C LYS A 380 -42.39 -11.62 -14.22
N LYS A 381 -41.91 -10.47 -14.73
CA LYS A 381 -41.49 -10.25 -16.12
C LYS A 381 -40.23 -9.39 -16.14
N LYS A 382 -39.26 -9.79 -16.97
CA LYS A 382 -38.10 -8.95 -17.27
C LYS A 382 -38.55 -7.73 -18.08
N SER A 383 -38.05 -6.54 -17.75
CA SER A 383 -38.27 -5.35 -18.56
C SER A 383 -37.55 -5.52 -19.91
N LYS A 384 -38.11 -4.96 -20.99
CA LYS A 384 -37.47 -4.96 -22.33
C LYS A 384 -36.05 -4.36 -22.31
N MET A 385 -35.77 -3.44 -21.38
CA MET A 385 -34.42 -2.88 -21.20
C MET A 385 -33.46 -3.90 -20.58
N VAL A 386 -33.94 -4.75 -19.66
CA VAL A 386 -33.15 -5.84 -19.06
C VAL A 386 -32.91 -6.93 -20.10
N GLU A 387 -33.90 -7.24 -20.93
CA GLU A 387 -33.75 -8.21 -22.02
C GLU A 387 -32.77 -7.73 -23.11
N ALA A 388 -32.81 -6.43 -23.46
CA ALA A 388 -31.83 -5.84 -24.37
C ALA A 388 -30.41 -5.84 -23.78
N ALA A 389 -30.27 -5.54 -22.48
CA ALA A 389 -28.98 -5.60 -21.78
C ALA A 389 -28.45 -7.05 -21.72
N ASP A 390 -29.31 -8.03 -21.42
CA ASP A 390 -28.98 -9.46 -21.41
C ASP A 390 -28.51 -9.92 -22.81
N ALA A 391 -29.19 -9.47 -23.87
CA ALA A 391 -28.82 -9.79 -25.25
C ALA A 391 -27.46 -9.20 -25.66
N ILE A 392 -27.15 -7.95 -25.27
CA ILE A 392 -25.83 -7.34 -25.50
C ILE A 392 -24.75 -8.08 -24.71
N ASN A 393 -25.02 -8.45 -23.46
CA ASN A 393 -24.08 -9.19 -22.64
C ASN A 393 -23.77 -10.56 -23.27
N GLU A 394 -24.79 -11.25 -23.77
CA GLU A 394 -24.62 -12.56 -24.40
C GLU A 394 -23.92 -12.50 -25.77
N HIS A 395 -24.21 -11.49 -26.59
CA HIS A 395 -23.68 -11.40 -27.96
C HIS A 395 -22.36 -10.63 -28.08
N VAL A 396 -22.05 -9.72 -27.16
CA VAL A 396 -20.88 -8.84 -27.26
C VAL A 396 -19.88 -9.12 -26.13
N ILE A 397 -20.35 -9.23 -24.90
CA ILE A 397 -19.46 -9.30 -23.72
C ILE A 397 -18.92 -10.73 -23.52
N LYS A 398 -19.79 -11.76 -23.53
CA LYS A 398 -19.38 -13.16 -23.36
C LYS A 398 -18.39 -13.64 -24.42
N PRO A 399 -18.60 -13.42 -25.74
CA PRO A 399 -17.68 -13.95 -26.76
C PRO A 399 -16.29 -13.30 -26.71
N VAL A 400 -16.23 -12.03 -26.29
CA VAL A 400 -14.95 -11.31 -26.09
C VAL A 400 -14.24 -11.83 -24.85
N SER A 401 -14.96 -12.07 -23.75
CA SER A 401 -14.41 -12.66 -22.52
C SER A 401 -13.92 -14.10 -22.72
N ASP A 402 -14.65 -14.92 -23.48
CA ASP A 402 -14.34 -16.33 -23.73
C ASP A 402 -13.17 -16.52 -24.71
N ARG A 403 -12.92 -15.55 -25.61
CA ARG A 403 -11.76 -15.54 -26.51
C ARG A 403 -10.45 -15.10 -25.86
N ILE A 404 -10.46 -14.69 -24.59
CA ILE A 404 -9.23 -14.36 -23.85
C ILE A 404 -8.49 -15.69 -23.60
N PRO A 405 -7.27 -15.88 -24.16
CA PRO A 405 -6.55 -17.15 -24.08
C PRO A 405 -6.31 -17.55 -22.62
N ARG A 406 -6.45 -18.85 -22.33
CA ARG A 406 -6.20 -19.45 -21.00
C ARG A 406 -4.81 -19.18 -20.41
N GLN A 407 -3.86 -18.66 -21.20
CA GLN A 407 -2.53 -18.24 -20.73
C GLN A 407 -2.50 -16.77 -20.27
N ALA A 408 -3.43 -15.93 -20.74
CA ALA A 408 -3.68 -14.59 -20.18
C ALA A 408 -4.56 -14.67 -18.91
N LYS A 409 -5.35 -15.74 -18.77
CA LYS A 409 -5.88 -16.19 -17.47
C LYS A 409 -4.72 -16.83 -16.71
N GLY A 410 -3.99 -16.06 -15.91
CA GLY A 410 -2.84 -16.57 -15.16
C GLY A 410 -3.15 -17.89 -14.42
N SER A 411 -2.15 -18.75 -14.28
CA SER A 411 -2.22 -20.10 -13.67
C SER A 411 -2.72 -20.15 -12.21
N SER A 412 -3.02 -19.01 -11.58
CA SER A 412 -3.80 -18.96 -10.34
C SER A 412 -5.23 -18.60 -10.71
N GLY A 413 -6.17 -19.51 -10.49
CA GLY A 413 -7.61 -19.20 -10.61
C GLY A 413 -7.93 -17.86 -9.94
N HIS A 414 -8.85 -17.11 -10.53
CA HIS A 414 -9.27 -15.79 -10.08
C HIS A 414 -9.88 -15.86 -8.68
N VAL A 415 -9.04 -15.90 -7.65
CA VAL A 415 -9.46 -15.82 -6.25
C VAL A 415 -9.68 -14.33 -5.96
N THR A 416 -10.95 -13.93 -5.88
CA THR A 416 -11.29 -12.55 -5.50
C THR A 416 -10.67 -12.22 -4.15
N PHE A 417 -10.47 -10.93 -3.86
CA PHE A 417 -9.90 -10.51 -2.59
C PHE A 417 -10.68 -11.07 -1.39
N ASP A 418 -12.01 -11.12 -1.51
CA ASP A 418 -12.88 -11.71 -0.50
C ASP A 418 -12.70 -13.22 -0.36
N ASP A 419 -12.43 -13.94 -1.47
CA ASP A 419 -12.12 -15.37 -1.43
C ASP A 419 -10.75 -15.64 -0.77
N GLN A 420 -9.74 -14.78 -0.99
CA GLN A 420 -8.45 -14.90 -0.31
C GLN A 420 -8.58 -14.67 1.20
N ILE A 421 -9.34 -13.64 1.61
CA ILE A 421 -9.66 -13.44 3.03
C ILE A 421 -10.41 -14.65 3.59
N LYS A 422 -11.36 -15.21 2.84
CA LYS A 422 -12.15 -16.37 3.25
C LYS A 422 -11.29 -17.63 3.45
N GLU A 423 -10.40 -17.92 2.50
CA GLU A 423 -9.48 -19.05 2.58
C GLU A 423 -8.49 -18.88 3.74
N LEU A 424 -7.96 -17.68 3.92
CA LEU A 424 -7.07 -17.34 5.03
C LEU A 424 -7.78 -17.35 6.40
N GLN A 425 -9.05 -16.91 6.46
CA GLN A 425 -9.88 -17.04 7.65
C GLN A 425 -10.13 -18.50 8.00
N HIS A 426 -10.45 -19.36 7.02
CA HIS A 426 -10.54 -20.81 7.21
C HIS A 426 -9.23 -21.36 7.79
N GLN A 427 -8.07 -21.02 7.22
CA GLN A 427 -6.78 -21.50 7.72
C GLN A 427 -6.41 -21.07 9.15
N VAL A 428 -7.07 -20.03 9.70
CA VAL A 428 -6.78 -19.49 11.03
C VAL A 428 -7.87 -19.79 12.06
N TYR A 429 -9.13 -19.93 11.64
CA TYR A 429 -10.25 -20.25 12.53
C TYR A 429 -10.64 -21.73 12.51
N ASP A 430 -10.42 -22.45 11.41
CA ASP A 430 -10.74 -23.88 11.29
C ASP A 430 -9.54 -24.80 11.57
N TYR A 431 -8.49 -24.31 12.25
CA TYR A 431 -7.57 -25.25 12.87
C TYR A 431 -8.36 -25.95 14.00
N PRO A 432 -8.58 -27.27 13.93
CA PRO A 432 -9.19 -27.97 15.05
C PRO A 432 -8.26 -27.76 16.25
N ASP A 433 -8.79 -27.35 17.40
CA ASP A 433 -8.02 -27.52 18.64
C ASP A 433 -7.61 -29.00 18.71
N ASP A 434 -6.32 -29.28 18.52
CA ASP A 434 -5.71 -30.62 18.62
C ASP A 434 -5.87 -31.23 20.04
N ALA A 435 -6.60 -30.56 20.93
CA ALA A 435 -6.89 -30.99 22.29
C ALA A 435 -8.23 -31.74 22.43
N THR A 436 -9.12 -31.78 21.43
CA THR A 436 -10.42 -32.46 21.56
C THR A 436 -10.97 -33.05 20.25
N GLN A 437 -10.22 -33.92 19.59
CA GLN A 437 -10.83 -34.87 18.64
C GLN A 437 -11.04 -36.23 19.33
N PRO A 438 -12.27 -36.75 19.45
CA PRO A 438 -12.43 -38.19 19.64
C PRO A 438 -11.96 -38.86 18.36
N VAL A 439 -11.01 -39.77 18.48
CA VAL A 439 -10.52 -40.60 17.38
C VAL A 439 -11.72 -41.34 16.77
N SER A 440 -12.20 -40.87 15.63
CA SER A 440 -13.13 -41.65 14.80
C SER A 440 -12.29 -42.51 13.86
N GLU A 441 -12.34 -43.82 14.09
CA GLU A 441 -11.86 -44.84 13.15
C GLU A 441 -12.69 -44.76 11.86
N ASP A 442 -12.31 -43.90 10.91
CA ASP A 442 -12.64 -44.02 9.49
C ASP A 442 -11.90 -42.92 8.71
N SER A 443 -10.60 -43.15 8.45
CA SER A 443 -9.84 -42.40 7.45
C SER A 443 -9.98 -43.10 6.10
N PRO A 444 -10.47 -42.43 5.04
CA PRO A 444 -10.51 -43.04 3.71
C PRO A 444 -9.07 -43.21 3.19
N THR A 445 -8.68 -44.47 3.05
CA THR A 445 -7.43 -44.92 2.42
C THR A 445 -7.36 -44.37 0.99
N VAL A 446 -6.46 -43.42 0.74
CA VAL A 446 -6.12 -43.00 -0.63
C VAL A 446 -5.29 -44.11 -1.27
N ALA A 447 -5.85 -44.74 -2.31
CA ALA A 447 -5.20 -45.82 -3.05
C ALA A 447 -4.02 -45.28 -3.88
N ILE A 448 -2.83 -45.82 -3.64
CA ILE A 448 -1.67 -45.66 -4.52
C ILE A 448 -1.91 -46.53 -5.76
N PRO A 449 -1.82 -46.01 -7.00
CA PRO A 449 -1.98 -46.83 -8.19
C PRO A 449 -0.85 -47.87 -8.28
N LYS A 450 -1.24 -49.16 -8.28
CA LYS A 450 -0.38 -50.30 -8.62
C LYS A 450 -0.01 -50.17 -10.09
N ASN A 451 1.24 -49.77 -10.39
CA ASN A 451 2.03 -50.14 -11.59
C ASN A 451 3.43 -49.47 -11.61
N VAL A 452 4.05 -49.26 -10.44
CA VAL A 452 5.42 -48.71 -10.36
C VAL A 452 6.48 -49.80 -10.14
N PHE A 453 6.09 -51.08 -10.11
CA PHE A 453 7.00 -52.21 -9.84
C PHE A 453 6.99 -53.29 -10.93
N ASP A 454 6.98 -52.89 -12.21
CA ASP A 454 7.33 -53.81 -13.31
C ASP A 454 8.13 -53.07 -14.38
N ALA A 455 9.43 -52.94 -14.15
CA ALA A 455 10.46 -52.74 -15.16
C ALA A 455 11.84 -53.03 -14.56
N GLN A 456 12.12 -54.32 -14.40
CA GLN A 456 13.47 -54.84 -14.17
C GLN A 456 14.21 -54.84 -15.52
N HIS A 457 15.26 -54.03 -15.65
CA HIS A 457 16.43 -54.38 -16.46
C HIS A 457 17.68 -53.69 -15.90
N THR A 458 18.46 -54.48 -15.16
CA THR A 458 19.93 -54.58 -15.15
C THR A 458 20.77 -53.30 -15.33
N LEU A 459 21.56 -52.95 -14.30
CA LEU A 459 23.04 -53.03 -14.35
C LEU A 459 23.69 -52.60 -13.01
N HIS A 460 24.42 -53.56 -12.45
CA HIS A 460 25.69 -53.46 -11.72
C HIS A 460 26.08 -52.20 -10.93
N GLY A 461 26.45 -52.43 -9.67
CA GLY A 461 27.09 -51.46 -8.80
C GLY A 461 28.51 -51.07 -9.22
N SER A 462 28.83 -49.82 -8.96
CA SER A 462 30.16 -49.25 -8.74
C SER A 462 29.94 -47.77 -8.43
N GLY A 463 30.37 -47.29 -7.27
CA GLY A 463 30.34 -45.84 -7.02
C GLY A 463 30.22 -45.35 -5.59
N LEU A 464 30.52 -46.17 -4.56
CA LEU A 464 30.63 -45.67 -3.19
C LEU A 464 32.02 -45.81 -2.55
N ASP A 465 33.01 -46.33 -3.28
CA ASP A 465 34.42 -46.29 -2.87
C ASP A 465 35.23 -45.14 -3.49
N ALA A 466 34.60 -44.28 -4.32
CA ALA A 466 35.30 -43.22 -5.05
C ALA A 466 35.19 -41.81 -4.41
N LEU A 467 34.60 -41.67 -3.22
CA LEU A 467 34.42 -40.36 -2.56
C LEU A 467 35.15 -40.23 -1.21
N ARG A 468 36.09 -41.13 -0.92
CA ARG A 468 37.00 -41.01 0.24
C ARG A 468 38.48 -40.90 -0.14
N ALA A 469 38.78 -40.70 -1.42
CA ALA A 469 40.14 -40.52 -1.92
C ALA A 469 40.19 -39.35 -2.92
N GLN A 470 39.74 -38.15 -2.50
CA GLN A 470 39.95 -36.92 -3.30
C GLN A 470 39.71 -35.61 -2.52
N SER A 471 39.89 -35.61 -1.20
CA SER A 471 39.85 -34.39 -0.37
C SER A 471 41.10 -34.23 0.51
N ALA A 472 42.27 -34.59 -0.05
CA ALA A 472 43.58 -34.23 0.49
C ALA A 472 44.54 -34.03 -0.69
N ASP A 473 44.32 -32.98 -1.48
CA ASP A 473 45.36 -32.40 -2.35
C ASP A 473 44.91 -30.99 -2.79
N ALA A 474 45.25 -29.99 -1.99
CA ALA A 474 45.40 -28.59 -2.39
C ALA A 474 45.82 -27.72 -1.18
N ALA A 475 47.04 -27.87 -0.68
CA ALA A 475 47.76 -26.81 0.02
C ALA A 475 49.25 -27.13 0.16
N GLY A 476 50.11 -26.25 -0.37
CA GLY A 476 51.46 -26.03 0.17
C GLY A 476 52.61 -26.62 -0.63
N ALA A 477 53.16 -25.82 -1.54
CA ALA A 477 54.52 -25.98 -2.01
C ALA A 477 55.51 -25.32 -1.02
N ALA A 478 56.69 -25.93 -0.92
CA ALA A 478 58.01 -25.37 -0.63
C ALA A 478 58.61 -25.43 0.80
N HIS A 479 59.86 -25.94 0.79
CA HIS A 479 61.00 -25.80 1.70
C HIS A 479 61.20 -26.75 2.90
N ASP A 480 62.10 -27.70 2.65
CA ASP A 480 63.41 -27.95 3.30
C ASP A 480 63.56 -28.45 4.75
N GLU A 481 64.47 -29.43 4.80
CA GLU A 481 65.44 -29.84 5.83
C GLU A 481 65.03 -30.78 6.99
N ASP A 482 65.65 -31.97 6.90
CA ASP A 482 66.39 -32.71 7.92
C ASP A 482 65.71 -33.35 9.14
N GLY A 483 66.02 -34.65 9.33
CA GLY A 483 65.98 -35.28 10.66
C GLY A 483 65.52 -36.74 10.67
N HIS A 484 66.46 -37.67 10.53
CA HIS A 484 66.31 -39.11 10.75
C HIS A 484 66.32 -39.45 12.28
N PRO A 485 66.15 -40.72 12.72
CA PRO A 485 64.99 -41.14 13.54
C PRO A 485 65.37 -41.82 14.88
N GLY A 486 64.37 -42.28 15.65
CA GLY A 486 64.55 -43.23 16.75
C GLY A 486 63.22 -43.59 17.43
N ALA A 487 62.82 -44.88 17.37
CA ALA A 487 62.74 -45.83 18.51
C ALA A 487 61.49 -45.61 19.40
N SER A 488 60.73 -46.58 19.94
CA SER A 488 60.89 -48.02 20.22
C SER A 488 59.64 -48.53 20.96
N GLY A 489 59.40 -49.85 20.97
CA GLY A 489 58.74 -50.62 22.05
C GLY A 489 57.28 -51.03 21.76
N GLU A 490 56.92 -52.32 21.60
CA GLU A 490 56.79 -53.40 22.63
C GLU A 490 55.62 -53.11 23.61
N ASP A 491 54.71 -54.02 24.01
CA ASP A 491 54.50 -55.46 23.79
C ASP A 491 53.14 -55.86 24.43
N SER A 492 52.65 -57.08 24.15
CA SER A 492 51.76 -57.97 24.99
C SER A 492 50.34 -57.51 25.42
N ALA A 493 49.22 -58.17 25.06
CA ALA A 493 48.66 -59.49 25.46
C ALA A 493 47.95 -59.54 26.84
N ASP A 494 46.66 -59.90 26.89
CA ASP A 494 46.08 -61.08 27.62
C ASP A 494 44.53 -61.03 27.75
N ALA A 495 43.96 -62.20 28.06
CA ALA A 495 42.62 -62.77 27.83
C ALA A 495 41.47 -62.44 28.81
N GLY A 496 40.24 -62.91 28.50
CA GLY A 496 39.24 -63.26 29.54
C GLY A 496 37.72 -63.26 29.23
N LYS A 497 37.21 -64.40 28.71
CA LYS A 497 35.96 -65.16 29.01
C LYS A 497 34.54 -64.54 29.21
N ASP A 498 33.61 -65.10 28.41
CA ASP A 498 32.30 -65.75 28.71
C ASP A 498 31.23 -65.12 29.62
N SER A 499 30.01 -64.97 29.08
CA SER A 499 28.87 -65.88 29.35
C SER A 499 27.51 -65.35 28.83
N ALA A 500 26.65 -66.29 28.45
CA ALA A 500 25.36 -66.13 27.80
C ALA A 500 24.17 -66.39 28.75
N THR A 501 23.06 -65.67 28.56
CA THR A 501 21.65 -66.03 28.89
C THR A 501 20.78 -65.10 28.04
N ASP A 502 20.08 -65.52 26.99
CA ASP A 502 18.86 -66.31 26.83
C ASP A 502 17.55 -65.75 27.45
N ASN A 503 16.59 -65.58 26.54
CA ASN A 503 15.11 -65.50 26.64
C ASN A 503 14.35 -64.19 27.00
N PRO A 504 13.10 -64.02 26.48
CA PRO A 504 12.59 -62.77 25.91
C PRO A 504 11.25 -62.34 26.56
N ARG A 505 10.77 -61.14 26.24
CA ARG A 505 9.38 -60.66 26.47
C ARG A 505 8.78 -60.89 27.87
N SER A 506 8.95 -59.90 28.76
CA SER A 506 7.91 -59.56 29.75
C SER A 506 7.89 -58.04 29.99
N ARG A 507 7.05 -57.29 29.27
CA ARG A 507 5.68 -56.90 29.63
C ARG A 507 5.62 -55.97 30.86
N TRP A 508 5.24 -54.71 30.60
CA TRP A 508 4.62 -53.71 31.51
C TRP A 508 5.47 -53.10 32.63
N ARG A 509 5.89 -51.84 32.44
CA ARG A 509 5.42 -50.69 33.22
C ARG A 509 5.73 -49.38 32.53
#